data_AF-W0V6W6-F1
#
_entry.id   AF-W0V6W6-F1
#
_cell.length_a   1.000
_cell.length_b   1.000
_cell.length_c   1.000
_cell.angle_alpha   90.00
_cell.angle_beta   90.00
_cell.angle_gamma   90.00
#
_symmetry.space_group_name_H-M   'P 1'
#
loop_
_entity.id
_entity.type
_entity.pdbx_description
1 polymer ?
#
loop_
_entity_poly.entity_id
_entity_poly.type
_entity_poly.pdbx_seq_one_letter_code
_entity_poly.pdbx_strand_id
1 'polypeptide(L)' 'MWGQHDPSFIVPGAEGYRRDAPTAEVHILEAGHFALDEKSEEMAHWTRAFMARLPQERHAR' A
#
# COMPACT_ATOMS: atom_id res chain seq x y z
N MET A 1 1.31 1.09 0.61
CA MET A 1 2.42 0.81 -0.33
C MET A 1 3.20 2.10 -0.51
N TRP A 2 4.53 2.04 -0.52
CA TRP A 2 5.37 3.23 -0.37
C TRP A 2 6.69 3.06 -1.11
N GLY A 3 7.10 4.02 -1.95
CA GLY A 3 8.40 3.98 -2.63
C GLY A 3 9.52 4.38 -1.68
N GLN A 4 10.54 3.53 -1.51
CA GLN A 4 11.62 3.81 -0.57
C GLN A 4 12.55 4.94 -1.02
N HIS A 5 12.58 5.24 -2.32
CA HIS A 5 13.41 6.28 -2.93
C HIS A 5 12.62 7.58 -3.17
N ASP A 6 11.41 7.72 -2.62
CA ASP A 6 10.60 8.94 -2.73
C ASP A 6 11.22 10.09 -1.90
N PRO A 7 11.63 11.20 -2.55
CA PRO A 7 12.24 12.33 -1.86
C PRO A 7 11.22 13.22 -1.12
N SER A 8 9.93 13.13 -1.46
CA SER A 8 8.85 13.93 -0.88
C SER A 8 8.23 13.22 0.32
N PHE A 9 8.06 11.90 0.21
CA PHE A 9 7.44 11.06 1.22
C PHE A 9 8.41 9.97 1.67
N ILE A 10 9.17 10.23 2.74
CA ILE A 10 10.19 9.29 3.23
C ILE A 10 9.58 8.13 4.03
N VAL A 11 10.27 6.98 4.07
CA VAL A 11 9.83 5.74 4.76
C VAL A 11 9.37 5.96 6.22
N PRO A 12 10.00 6.82 7.04
CA PRO A 12 9.46 7.14 8.37
C PRO A 12 8.01 7.64 8.38
N GLY A 13 7.54 8.29 7.32
CA GLY A 13 6.14 8.67 7.14
C GLY A 13 5.22 7.44 7.04
N ALA A 14 5.66 6.40 6.33
CA ALA A 14 4.95 5.13 6.22
C ALA A 14 4.81 4.43 7.58
N GLU A 15 5.85 4.48 8.41
CA GLU A 15 5.80 3.96 9.79
C GLU A 15 4.87 4.80 10.68
N GLY A 16 4.84 6.12 10.47
CA GLY A 16 3.90 7.02 11.15
C GLY A 16 2.43 6.61 10.96
N TYR A 17 2.06 6.13 9.77
CA TYR A 17 0.71 5.63 9.49
C TYR A 17 0.32 4.43 10.36
N ARG A 18 1.26 3.56 10.77
CA ARG A 18 0.94 2.42 11.65
C ARG A 18 0.50 2.85 13.04
N ARG A 19 0.96 4.02 13.52
CA ARG A 19 0.50 4.58 14.79
C ARG A 19 -0.95 5.05 14.69
N ASP A 20 -1.28 5.73 13.61
CA ASP A 20 -2.58 6.39 13.45
C ASP A 20 -3.66 5.40 12.94
N ALA A 21 -3.25 4.37 12.19
CA ALA A 21 -4.07 3.26 11.73
C ALA A 21 -3.40 1.91 12.09
N PRO A 22 -3.65 1.36 13.29
CA PRO A 22 -2.96 0.17 13.79
C PRO A 22 -3.17 -1.11 12.95
N THR A 23 -4.24 -1.15 12.15
CA THR A 23 -4.55 -2.28 11.26
C THR A 23 -4.04 -2.06 9.82
N ALA A 24 -3.33 -0.96 9.55
CA ALA A 24 -2.83 -0.65 8.23
C ALA A 24 -1.72 -1.62 7.79
N GLU A 25 -1.79 -2.06 6.54
CA GLU A 25 -0.76 -2.86 5.90
C GLU A 25 0.18 -1.94 5.11
N VAL A 26 1.45 -1.89 5.52
CA VAL A 26 2.47 -1.05 4.90
C VAL A 26 3.49 -1.93 4.18
N HIS A 27 3.55 -1.79 2.86
CA HIS A 27 4.55 -2.41 2.00
C HIS A 27 5.51 -1.33 1.48
N ILE A 28 6.81 -1.51 1.74
CA ILE A 28 7.87 -0.66 1.20
C ILE A 28 8.38 -1.29 -0.09
N LEU A 29 8.45 -0.50 -1.16
CA LEU A 29 8.76 -0.92 -2.52
C LEU A 29 10.07 -0.29 -2.98
N GLU A 30 10.83 -1.04 -3.77
CA GLU A 30 12.00 -0.55 -4.51
C GLU A 30 11.56 0.40 -5.65
N ALA A 31 11.10 1.60 -5.32
CA ALA A 31 10.53 2.57 -6.25
C ALA A 31 10.68 4.01 -5.73
N GLY A 32 10.52 4.98 -6.63
CA GLY A 32 10.44 6.40 -6.31
C GLY A 32 9.02 6.87 -5.98
N HIS A 33 8.78 8.17 -6.23
CA HIS A 33 7.50 8.83 -5.94
C HIS A 33 6.32 8.21 -6.69
N PHE A 34 6.54 7.81 -7.94
CA PHE A 34 5.53 7.19 -8.79
C PHE A 34 5.60 5.67 -8.71
N ALA A 35 5.52 5.12 -7.50
CA ALA A 35 5.66 3.69 -7.27
C ALA A 35 4.60 2.83 -8.00
N LEU A 36 3.44 3.40 -8.36
CA LEU A 36 2.46 2.73 -9.22
C LEU A 36 2.97 2.53 -10.65
N ASP A 37 3.71 3.50 -11.19
CA ASP A 37 4.24 3.42 -12.56
C ASP A 37 5.45 2.48 -12.62
N GLU A 38 6.28 2.47 -11.57
CA GLU A 38 7.49 1.65 -11.50
C GLU A 38 7.24 0.20 -11.07
N LYS A 39 6.25 -0.04 -10.20
CA LYS A 39 5.94 -1.33 -9.56
C LYS A 39 4.46 -1.70 -9.67
N SER A 40 3.85 -1.41 -10.82
CA SER A 40 2.41 -1.63 -11.07
C SER A 40 1.94 -3.06 -10.75
N GLU A 41 2.70 -4.08 -11.15
CA GLU A 41 2.34 -5.49 -10.90
C GLU A 41 2.36 -5.83 -9.40
N GLU A 42 3.39 -5.38 -8.68
CA GLU A 42 3.52 -5.60 -7.24
C GLU A 42 2.42 -4.84 -6.47
N MET A 43 2.12 -3.60 -6.89
CA MET A 43 1.01 -2.83 -6.34
C MET A 43 -0.34 -3.52 -6.57
N ALA A 44 -0.59 -4.03 -7.77
CA ALA A 44 -1.79 -4.77 -8.10
C ALA A 44 -1.90 -6.06 -7.29
N HIS A 45 -0.78 -6.78 -7.10
CA HIS A 45 -0.72 -7.97 -6.26
C HIS A 45 -1.17 -7.67 -4.83
N TRP A 46 -0.54 -6.69 -4.16
CA TRP A 46 -0.85 -6.34 -2.78
C TRP A 46 -2.28 -5.82 -2.62
N THR A 47 -2.74 -5.00 -3.57
CA THR A 47 -4.13 -4.49 -3.57
C THR A 47 -5.13 -5.64 -3.67
N ARG A 48 -4.94 -6.58 -4.61
CA ARG A 48 -5.84 -7.73 -4.76
C ARG A 48 -5.79 -8.64 -3.54
N ALA A 49 -4.61 -8.89 -2.98
CA ALA A 49 -4.44 -9.72 -1.80
C ALA A 49 -5.15 -9.10 -0.58
N PHE A 50 -5.04 -7.78 -0.40
CA PHE A 50 -5.76 -7.05 0.65
C PHE A 50 -7.28 -7.19 0.47
N MET A 51 -7.79 -6.90 -0.72
CA MET A 51 -9.22 -6.97 -1.03
C MET A 51 -9.81 -8.38 -0.84
N ALA A 52 -9.04 -9.42 -1.16
CA ALA A 52 -9.48 -10.80 -1.00
C ALA A 52 -9.63 -11.22 0.48
N ARG A 53 -8.93 -10.55 1.41
CA ARG A 53 -9.05 -10.79 2.85
C ARG A 53 -10.20 -10.04 3.50
N LEU A 54 -10.71 -9.00 2.85
CA LEU A 54 -11.83 -8.25 3.39
C LEU A 54 -13.12 -9.06 3.32
N PRO A 55 -14.03 -8.90 4.30
CA PRO A 55 -15.38 -9.44 4.19
C PRO A 55 -15.99 -8.97 2.87
N GLN A 56 -16.41 -9.93 2.05
CA GLN A 56 -17.08 -9.59 0.80
C GLN A 56 -18.50 -9.12 1.17
N GLU A 57 -18.73 -7.82 1.14
CA GLU A 57 -20.09 -7.32 1.21
C GLU A 57 -20.85 -7.85 -0.02
N ARG A 58 -21.75 -8.81 0.22
CA ARG A 58 -22.74 -9.18 -0.79
C ARG A 58 -23.69 -8.00 -0.89
N HIS A 59 -23.43 -7.11 -1.85
CA HIS A 59 -24.47 -6.23 -2.37
C HIS A 59 -25.54 -7.15 -2.96
N ALA A 60 -26.54 -7.48 -2.14
CA ALA A 60 -27.74 -8.17 -2.61
C ALA A 60 -28.34 -7.27 -3.68
N ARG A 61 -28.35 -7.77 -4.92
CA ARG A 61 -29.13 -7.18 -6.02
C ARG A 61 -30.61 -7.23 -5.69
#